data_AF-A0A926ADT1-F1
#
_entry.id   AF-A0A926ADT1-F1
#
_cell.length_a   1.000
_cell.length_b   1.000
_cell.length_c   1.000
_cell.angle_alpha   90.00
_cell.angle_beta   90.00
_cell.angle_gamma   90.00
#
_symmetry.space_group_name_H-M   'P 1'
#
loop_
_entity.id
_entity.type
_entity.pdbx_description
1 polymer ?
#
loop_
_entity_poly.entity_id
_entity_poly.type
_entity_poly.pdbx_seq_one_letter_code
_entity_poly.pdbx_strand_id
1 'polypeptide(L)'
;MREEGTSYVFNEYVSTPTIDSNGQDIDDPEIFTSLDQVPRPSETMMLFEQSDENARGAANDHVHSRGWFNITTGRGDFVKILGEIEPDRHRQGAIPHSPQISNNLRRTRYDRTAGSANYLYCDTHVKSIPAARIKGWAESGFNFAKPLL
;
A
#
# COMPACT_ATOMS: atom_id res chain seq x y z
N MET A 1 9.82 21.53 11.80
CA MET A 1 8.53 20.97 11.33
C MET A 1 8.60 19.47 11.48
N ARG A 2 7.48 18.78 11.76
CA ARG A 2 7.44 17.31 11.75
C ARG A 2 7.24 16.85 10.30
N GLU A 3 7.91 15.78 9.91
CA GLU A 3 7.84 15.20 8.57
C GLU A 3 6.91 13.97 8.62
N GLU A 4 5.61 14.20 8.50
CA GLU A 4 4.58 13.14 8.46
C GLU A 4 4.19 12.86 6.99
N GLY A 5 3.72 11.66 6.67
CA GLY A 5 3.20 11.31 5.35
C GLY A 5 1.85 11.98 5.15
N THR A 6 1.72 12.89 4.18
CA THR A 6 0.43 13.58 3.92
C THR A 6 -0.01 13.43 2.48
N SER A 7 0.59 12.49 1.76
CA SER A 7 0.42 12.29 0.31
C SER A 7 -0.18 10.94 0.01
N TYR A 8 -0.85 10.91 -1.14
CA TYR A 8 -1.15 9.67 -1.84
C TYR A 8 0.09 9.21 -2.60
N VAL A 9 0.35 7.92 -2.60
CA VAL A 9 1.45 7.26 -3.31
C VAL A 9 0.90 6.22 -4.28
N PHE A 10 1.56 6.07 -5.42
CA PHE A 10 1.11 5.13 -6.46
C PHE A 10 1.28 3.67 -6.05
N ASN A 11 0.35 2.85 -6.52
CA ASN A 11 0.47 1.40 -6.51
C ASN A 11 1.46 0.94 -7.59
N GLU A 12 2.47 0.18 -7.19
CA GLU A 12 3.52 -0.34 -8.08
C GLU A 12 2.97 -1.05 -9.32
N TYR A 13 1.89 -1.82 -9.15
CA TYR A 13 1.28 -2.60 -10.23
C TYR A 13 0.74 -1.74 -11.39
N VAL A 14 0.52 -0.45 -11.16
CA VAL A 14 -0.01 0.48 -12.17
C VAL A 14 0.91 1.67 -12.44
N SER A 15 2.12 1.68 -11.86
CA SER A 15 3.08 2.79 -12.02
C SER A 15 4.48 2.37 -12.43
N THR A 16 4.86 1.11 -12.19
CA THR A 16 6.26 0.69 -12.31
C THR A 16 6.38 -0.52 -13.24
N PRO A 17 7.00 -0.39 -14.42
CA PRO A 17 7.21 -1.53 -15.31
C PRO A 17 8.10 -2.59 -14.65
N THR A 18 7.98 -3.84 -15.09
CA THR A 18 8.94 -4.89 -14.75
C THR A 18 10.15 -4.75 -15.68
N ILE A 19 11.36 -4.67 -15.11
CA ILE A 19 12.60 -4.53 -15.89
C ILE A 19 13.47 -5.78 -15.74
N ASP A 20 14.15 -6.17 -16.82
CA ASP A 20 15.14 -7.27 -16.81
C ASP A 20 16.48 -6.82 -16.19
N SER A 21 17.43 -7.76 -16.08
CA SER A 21 18.77 -7.47 -15.54
C SER A 21 19.59 -6.46 -16.36
N ASN A 22 19.17 -6.19 -17.61
CA ASN A 22 19.79 -5.24 -18.52
C ASN A 22 19.05 -3.90 -18.52
N GLY A 23 18.01 -3.74 -17.69
CA GLY A 23 17.17 -2.54 -17.61
C GLY A 23 16.19 -2.39 -18.76
N GLN A 24 15.87 -3.47 -19.48
CA GLN A 24 14.82 -3.48 -20.52
C GLN A 24 13.47 -3.85 -19.91
N ASP A 25 12.40 -3.18 -20.36
CA ASP A 25 11.04 -3.53 -19.95
C ASP A 25 10.71 -4.96 -20.39
N ILE A 26 10.13 -5.72 -19.48
CA ILE A 26 9.55 -7.04 -19.71
C ILE A 26 8.03 -6.86 -19.75
N ASP A 27 7.40 -7.49 -20.75
CA ASP A 27 5.95 -7.65 -20.79
C ASP A 27 5.50 -8.55 -19.62
N ASP A 28 4.96 -7.91 -18.58
CA ASP A 28 4.45 -8.57 -17.39
C ASP A 28 2.92 -8.46 -17.39
N PRO A 29 2.19 -9.58 -17.55
CA PRO A 29 0.73 -9.57 -17.69
C PRO A 29 0.01 -9.12 -16.41
N GLU A 30 0.73 -8.89 -15.31
CA GLU A 30 0.19 -8.41 -14.04
C GLU A 30 0.38 -6.90 -13.84
N ILE A 31 1.11 -6.23 -14.74
CA ILE A 31 1.48 -4.81 -14.63
C ILE A 31 0.79 -3.99 -15.72
N PHE A 32 0.17 -2.88 -15.32
CA PHE A 32 -0.60 -2.01 -16.21
C PHE A 32 -0.22 -0.54 -15.99
N THR A 33 0.87 -0.09 -16.62
CA THR A 33 1.36 1.29 -16.52
C THR A 33 0.52 2.30 -17.32
N SER A 34 -0.47 1.81 -18.08
CA SER A 34 -1.48 2.62 -18.77
C SER A 34 -2.87 2.30 -18.22
N LEU A 35 -3.59 3.31 -17.73
CA LEU A 35 -4.89 3.13 -17.06
C LEU A 35 -5.98 2.56 -17.99
N ASP A 36 -5.88 2.81 -19.29
CA ASP A 36 -6.81 2.28 -20.31
C ASP A 36 -6.64 0.78 -20.56
N GLN A 37 -5.54 0.18 -20.11
CA GLN A 37 -5.26 -1.24 -20.22
C GLN A 37 -5.65 -2.03 -18.96
N VAL A 38 -6.00 -1.36 -17.86
CA VAL A 38 -6.39 -2.02 -16.61
C VAL A 38 -7.71 -2.79 -16.83
N PRO A 39 -7.76 -4.12 -16.67
CA PRO A 39 -8.93 -4.92 -17.03
C PRO A 39 -10.19 -4.60 -16.22
N ARG A 40 -10.01 -4.27 -14.93
CA ARG A 40 -11.09 -3.99 -13.99
C ARG A 40 -10.81 -2.71 -13.20
N PRO A 41 -10.90 -1.54 -13.83
CA PRO A 41 -10.44 -0.29 -13.22
C PRO A 41 -11.20 0.08 -11.94
N SER A 42 -12.48 -0.32 -11.83
CA SER A 42 -13.31 -0.14 -10.62
C SER A 42 -12.98 -1.08 -9.44
N GLU A 43 -12.12 -2.06 -9.66
CA GLU A 43 -11.67 -3.03 -8.65
C GLU A 43 -10.17 -2.92 -8.35
N THR A 44 -9.41 -2.19 -9.17
CA THR A 44 -7.97 -1.96 -9.00
C THR A 44 -7.70 -0.66 -8.24
N MET A 45 -7.01 -0.77 -7.09
CA MET A 45 -6.55 0.41 -6.34
C MET A 45 -5.37 1.07 -7.07
N MET A 46 -5.43 2.38 -7.28
CA MET A 46 -4.40 3.18 -7.95
C MET A 46 -3.50 3.92 -6.95
N LEU A 47 -4.09 4.54 -5.93
CA LEU A 47 -3.35 5.30 -4.93
C LEU A 47 -3.69 4.85 -3.51
N PHE A 48 -2.67 4.91 -2.65
CA PHE A 48 -2.77 4.63 -1.22
C PHE A 48 -2.39 5.86 -0.39
N GLU A 49 -2.98 6.01 0.79
CA GLU A 49 -2.51 7.00 1.76
C GLU A 49 -1.20 6.52 2.39
N GLN A 50 -0.13 7.28 2.19
CA GLN A 50 1.23 6.90 2.60
C GLN A 50 1.34 6.76 4.12
N SER A 51 2.20 5.85 4.60
CA SER A 51 2.54 5.72 6.02
C SER A 51 3.27 6.95 6.53
N ASP A 52 2.97 7.36 7.77
CA ASP A 52 3.75 8.41 8.45
C ASP A 52 5.18 7.95 8.83
N GLU A 53 5.44 6.64 8.77
CA GLU A 53 6.78 6.07 9.03
C GLU A 53 7.72 6.21 7.82
N ASN A 54 7.18 6.48 6.62
CA ASN A 54 7.98 6.58 5.41
C ASN A 54 8.43 8.04 5.20
N ALA A 55 9.74 8.28 5.32
CA ALA A 55 10.32 9.61 5.18
C ALA A 55 10.14 10.16 3.75
N ARG A 56 9.88 11.47 3.62
CA ARG A 56 9.67 12.10 2.31
C ARG A 56 10.99 12.13 1.52
N GLY A 57 11.05 11.37 0.44
CA GLY A 57 12.15 11.40 -0.52
C GLY A 57 11.61 11.43 -1.95
N ALA A 58 12.33 12.05 -2.89
CA ALA A 58 11.93 12.06 -4.30
C ALA A 58 11.80 10.65 -4.91
N ALA A 59 12.38 9.63 -4.26
CA ALA A 59 12.27 8.22 -4.63
C ALA A 59 11.07 7.50 -3.99
N ASN A 60 10.28 8.15 -3.13
CA ASN A 60 9.09 7.59 -2.47
C ASN A 60 7.81 8.10 -3.15
N ASP A 61 7.72 7.91 -4.46
CA ASP A 61 6.60 8.28 -5.32
C ASP A 61 5.57 7.15 -5.51
N HIS A 62 5.95 5.92 -5.14
CA HIS A 62 5.09 4.74 -5.15
C HIS A 62 5.39 3.84 -3.93
N VAL A 63 4.51 2.86 -3.70
CA VAL A 63 4.73 1.75 -2.75
C VAL A 63 5.39 0.57 -3.47
N HIS A 64 6.01 -0.35 -2.74
CA HIS A 64 6.58 -1.59 -3.29
C HIS A 64 5.62 -2.76 -3.08
N SER A 65 4.40 -2.62 -3.59
CA SER A 65 3.29 -3.55 -3.32
C SER A 65 3.50 -4.95 -3.90
N ARG A 66 4.38 -5.14 -4.89
CA ARG A 66 4.81 -6.47 -5.35
C ARG A 66 5.55 -7.24 -4.24
N GLY A 67 6.21 -6.53 -3.33
CA GLY A 67 6.96 -7.09 -2.20
C GLY A 67 6.15 -7.33 -0.93
N TRP A 68 4.86 -6.94 -0.90
CA TRP A 68 4.00 -7.09 0.28
C TRP A 68 3.61 -8.54 0.57
N PHE A 69 3.50 -9.37 -0.46
CA PHE A 69 3.02 -10.74 -0.35
C PHE A 69 4.14 -11.75 -0.54
N ASN A 70 4.18 -12.76 0.33
CA ASN A 70 5.17 -13.82 0.27
C ASN A 70 4.84 -14.78 -0.89
N ILE A 71 5.77 -14.96 -1.83
CA ILE A 71 5.56 -15.78 -3.02
C ILE A 71 5.28 -17.26 -2.74
N THR A 72 5.76 -17.80 -1.62
CA THR A 72 5.59 -19.22 -1.27
C THR A 72 4.25 -19.48 -0.60
N THR A 73 3.84 -18.61 0.32
CA THR A 73 2.62 -18.80 1.13
C THR A 73 1.42 -18.05 0.58
N GLY A 74 1.65 -17.10 -0.33
CA GLY A 74 0.66 -16.14 -0.80
C GLY A 74 0.22 -15.12 0.25
N ARG A 75 0.65 -15.21 1.51
CA ARG A 75 0.21 -14.32 2.60
C ARG A 75 0.97 -13.00 2.58
N GLY A 76 0.25 -11.91 2.85
CA GLY A 76 0.78 -10.58 3.02
C GLY A 76 1.50 -10.40 4.36
N ASP A 77 2.61 -9.67 4.34
CA ASP A 77 3.29 -9.19 5.54
C ASP A 77 2.71 -7.82 5.94
N PHE A 78 1.78 -7.84 6.89
CA PHE A 78 1.10 -6.63 7.31
C PHE A 78 2.06 -5.58 7.91
N VAL A 79 3.21 -6.00 8.47
CA VAL A 79 4.22 -5.05 8.97
C VAL A 79 4.86 -4.29 7.80
N LYS A 80 5.16 -4.96 6.69
CA LYS A 80 5.65 -4.29 5.47
C LYS A 80 4.62 -3.33 4.90
N ILE A 81 3.36 -3.76 4.82
CA ILE A 81 2.26 -2.92 4.33
C ILE A 81 2.16 -1.64 5.18
N LEU A 82 2.18 -1.75 6.51
CA LEU A 82 2.15 -0.59 7.43
C LEU A 82 3.37 0.33 7.33
N GLY A 83 4.51 -0.18 6.85
CA GLY A 83 5.70 0.62 6.58
C GLY A 83 5.53 1.56 5.38
N GLU A 84 4.59 1.29 4.48
CA GLU A 84 4.44 2.05 3.23
C GLU A 84 3.11 2.80 3.15
N ILE A 85 2.03 2.25 3.70
CA ILE A 85 0.70 2.86 3.72
C ILE A 85 0.16 2.99 5.14
N GLU A 86 -0.85 3.85 5.32
CA GLU A 86 -1.53 4.11 6.60
C GLU A 86 -2.99 3.61 6.51
N PRO A 87 -3.30 2.29 6.59
CA PRO A 87 -4.66 1.75 6.40
C PRO A 87 -5.70 2.24 7.41
N ASP A 88 -5.25 2.78 8.54
CA ASP A 88 -6.03 3.32 9.64
C ASP A 88 -5.89 4.84 9.79
N ARG A 89 -5.53 5.55 8.71
CA ARG A 89 -5.31 7.00 8.71
C ARG A 89 -6.45 7.79 9.36
N HIS A 90 -7.70 7.37 9.12
CA HIS A 90 -8.91 7.99 9.65
C HIS A 90 -9.42 7.30 10.93
N ARG A 91 -8.52 7.00 11.88
CA ARG A 91 -8.89 6.47 13.21
C ARG A 91 -9.31 7.58 14.18
N GLN A 92 -10.30 7.29 15.03
CA GLN A 92 -10.72 8.22 16.07
C GLN A 92 -9.68 8.31 17.19
N GLY A 93 -9.32 9.53 17.61
CA GLY A 93 -8.35 9.75 18.68
C GLY A 93 -6.90 9.47 18.28
N ALA A 94 -6.56 9.53 16.99
CA ALA A 94 -5.20 9.37 16.50
C ALA A 94 -4.23 10.29 17.26
N ILE A 95 -3.38 9.69 18.10
CA ILE A 95 -2.20 10.37 18.61
C ILE A 95 -1.19 10.40 17.44
N PRO A 96 -0.58 11.56 17.12
CA PRO A 96 0.47 11.64 16.11
C PRO A 96 1.57 10.62 16.43
N HIS A 97 2.00 9.86 15.43
CA HIS A 97 3.03 8.85 15.61
C HIS A 97 4.34 9.51 16.06
N SER A 98 4.69 9.32 17.33
CA SER A 98 6.00 9.74 17.85
C SER A 98 7.10 8.90 17.19
N PRO A 99 8.08 9.51 16.47
CA PRO A 99 9.12 8.78 15.74
C PRO A 99 10.16 8.09 16.63
N GLN A 100 10.05 8.19 17.96
CA GLN A 100 11.12 7.86 18.90
C GLN A 100 10.63 7.05 20.10
N ILE A 101 9.98 5.90 19.86
CA ILE A 101 9.67 4.97 20.94
C ILE A 101 10.34 3.63 20.66
N SER A 102 11.01 3.11 21.71
CA SER A 102 11.88 1.94 21.72
C SER A 102 11.31 0.71 21.00
N ASN A 103 12.21 -0.13 20.49
CA ASN A 103 11.93 -1.36 19.73
C ASN A 103 10.94 -2.33 20.43
N ASN A 104 10.78 -2.24 21.76
CA ASN A 104 9.89 -3.10 22.54
C ASN A 104 8.42 -2.63 22.58
N LEU A 105 8.10 -1.39 22.17
CA LEU A 105 6.74 -0.84 22.09
C LEU A 105 6.13 -0.88 20.68
N ARG A 106 6.87 -1.38 19.67
CA ARG A 106 6.33 -1.60 18.32
C ARG A 106 5.23 -2.68 18.32
N ARG A 107 5.34 -3.70 19.18
CA ARG A 107 4.40 -4.83 19.24
C ARG A 107 2.98 -4.49 19.69
N THR A 108 2.80 -3.55 20.61
CA THR A 108 1.48 -3.12 21.08
C THR A 108 0.83 -2.09 20.15
N ARG A 109 1.60 -1.50 19.21
CA ARG A 109 1.11 -0.62 18.15
C ARG A 109 0.84 -1.32 16.81
N TYR A 110 1.11 -2.62 16.67
CA TYR A 110 0.83 -3.35 15.42
C TYR A 110 -0.65 -3.73 15.22
N ASP A 111 -1.52 -3.51 16.21
CA ASP A 111 -2.95 -3.61 15.96
C ASP A 111 -3.50 -2.30 15.34
N ARG A 112 -2.98 -1.99 14.14
CA ARG A 112 -3.40 -0.88 13.27
C ARG A 112 -4.68 -1.24 12.52
N THR A 113 -5.61 -1.90 13.20
CA THR A 113 -6.86 -2.39 12.59
C THR A 113 -8.06 -1.50 12.90
N ALA A 114 -7.92 -0.58 13.86
CA ALA A 114 -8.94 0.38 14.25
C ALA A 114 -8.88 1.62 13.37
N GLY A 115 -9.90 1.85 12.55
CA GLY A 115 -10.00 2.97 11.62
C GLY A 115 -10.14 2.51 10.17
N SER A 116 -9.97 3.46 9.26
CA SER A 116 -10.02 3.24 7.81
C SER A 116 -9.09 4.19 7.09
N ALA A 117 -8.90 3.95 5.81
CA ALA A 117 -8.24 4.86 4.89
C ALA A 117 -9.04 4.96 3.60
N ASN A 118 -8.80 6.01 2.84
CA ASN A 118 -9.38 6.18 1.51
C ASN A 118 -8.45 5.59 0.46
N TYR A 119 -9.03 4.81 -0.44
CA TYR A 119 -8.32 4.16 -1.55
C TYR A 119 -8.91 4.68 -2.85
N LEU A 120 -8.08 5.31 -3.69
CA LEU A 120 -8.48 5.77 -5.02
C LEU A 120 -8.31 4.63 -6.02
N TYR A 121 -9.33 4.36 -6.82
CA TYR A 121 -9.34 3.30 -7.83
C TYR A 121 -9.02 3.84 -9.23
N CYS A 122 -8.65 2.96 -10.16
CA CYS A 122 -8.24 3.33 -11.53
C CYS A 122 -9.37 3.97 -12.37
N ASP A 123 -10.64 3.74 -12.04
CA ASP A 123 -11.80 4.43 -12.62
C ASP A 123 -12.15 5.75 -11.89
N THR A 124 -11.26 6.23 -11.02
CA THR A 124 -11.32 7.50 -10.28
C THR A 124 -12.29 7.58 -9.10
N HIS A 125 -13.04 6.52 -8.78
CA HIS A 125 -13.83 6.53 -7.53
C HIS A 125 -12.95 6.25 -6.30
N VAL A 126 -13.44 6.65 -5.13
CA VAL A 126 -12.78 6.41 -3.84
C VAL A 126 -13.63 5.45 -3.01
N LYS A 127 -13.00 4.48 -2.35
CA LYS A 127 -13.63 3.69 -1.28
C LYS A 127 -12.90 3.89 0.04
N SER A 128 -13.66 4.09 1.11
CA SER A 128 -13.12 4.01 2.47
C SER A 128 -13.13 2.56 2.92
N ILE A 129 -11.96 1.98 3.20
CA ILE A 129 -11.82 0.56 3.55
C ILE A 129 -11.31 0.46 4.99
N PRO A 130 -11.96 -0.34 5.86
CA PRO A 130 -11.47 -0.58 7.20
C PRO A 130 -10.08 -1.21 7.21
N ALA A 131 -9.20 -0.75 8.09
CA ALA A 131 -7.84 -1.28 8.23
C ALA A 131 -7.84 -2.79 8.57
N ALA A 132 -8.80 -3.22 9.40
CA ALA A 132 -9.05 -4.63 9.68
C ALA A 132 -9.30 -5.47 8.43
N ARG A 133 -9.96 -4.92 7.40
CA ARG A 133 -10.21 -5.62 6.13
C ARG A 133 -8.92 -5.76 5.32
N ILE A 134 -8.09 -4.71 5.26
CA ILE A 134 -6.77 -4.77 4.60
C ILE A 134 -5.91 -5.84 5.25
N LYS A 135 -5.86 -5.89 6.58
CA LYS A 135 -5.17 -6.95 7.31
C LYS A 135 -5.74 -8.33 7.00
N GLY A 136 -7.06 -8.50 7.01
CA GLY A 136 -7.70 -9.78 6.68
C GLY A 136 -7.41 -10.26 5.26
N TRP A 137 -7.38 -9.34 4.29
CA TRP A 137 -6.96 -9.62 2.92
C TRP A 137 -5.49 -10.06 2.84
N ALA A 138 -4.59 -9.32 3.49
CA ALA A 138 -3.18 -9.69 3.59
C ALA A 138 -3.03 -11.10 4.20
N GLU A 139 -3.65 -11.34 5.36
CA GLU A 139 -3.53 -12.60 6.09
C GLU A 139 -4.14 -13.80 5.37
N SER A 140 -5.17 -13.59 4.54
CA SER A 140 -5.80 -14.64 3.71
C SER A 140 -5.09 -14.85 2.36
N GLY A 141 -4.13 -14.00 2.01
CA GLY A 141 -3.39 -14.05 0.76
C GLY A 141 -4.11 -13.42 -0.44
N PHE A 142 -5.12 -12.58 -0.19
CA PHE A 142 -5.71 -11.74 -1.21
C PHE A 142 -4.84 -10.49 -1.42
N ASN A 143 -4.09 -10.46 -2.53
CA ASN A 143 -3.30 -9.30 -2.92
C ASN A 143 -4.18 -8.18 -3.47
N PHE A 144 -4.67 -7.33 -2.56
CA PHE A 144 -5.57 -6.22 -2.86
C PHE A 144 -4.94 -5.09 -3.71
N ALA A 145 -3.61 -5.08 -3.87
CA ALA A 145 -2.92 -4.13 -4.75
C ALA A 145 -2.81 -4.65 -6.19
N LYS A 146 -2.87 -5.97 -6.40
CA LYS A 146 -2.73 -6.56 -7.73
C LYS A 146 -4.02 -6.38 -8.55
N PRO A 147 -3.95 -5.91 -9.81
CA PRO A 147 -5.08 -5.85 -10.72
C PRO A 147 -5.73 -7.24 -10.89
N LEU A 148 -7.06 -7.27 -10.84
CA LEU A 148 -7.83 -8.49 -11.10
C LEU A 148 -7.92 -8.73 -12.61
N LEU A 149 -7.48 -9.90 -13.06
CA LEU A 149 -7.60 -10.38 -14.44
C LEU A 149 -8.98 -10.99 -14.66
#